data_AF-A0A9P0M3I6-F1
#
_entry.id   AF-A0A9P0M3I6-F1
#
_cell.length_a   1.000
_cell.length_b   1.000
_cell.length_c   1.000
_cell.angle_alpha   90.00
_cell.angle_beta   90.00
_cell.angle_gamma   90.00
#
_symmetry.space_group_name_H-M   'P 1'
#
loop_
_entity.id
_entity.type
_entity.pdbx_description
1 polymer ?
#
loop_
_entity_poly.entity_id
_entity_poly.type
_entity_poly.pdbx_seq_one_letter_code
_entity_poly.pdbx_strand_id
1 'polypeptide(L)' 'MTKATVYHDGLVVWQPPAVYKSSCAIDVEFFPYDVQTCVLKLGSWTYDGFKVNSYSLLVGLAQ' A
#
# COMPACT_ATOMS: atom_id res chain seq x y z
N MET A 1 15.95 1.57 -11.42
CA MET A 1 15.58 0.20 -11.01
C MET A 1 16.16 -0.06 -9.63
N THR A 2 15.44 -0.75 -8.75
CA THR A 2 15.89 -1.09 -7.38
C THR A 2 16.32 -2.54 -7.29
N LYS A 3 17.14 -2.86 -6.28
CA LYS A 3 17.59 -4.23 -6.02
C LYS A 3 16.51 -5.04 -5.29
N ALA A 4 16.50 -6.34 -5.52
CA ALA A 4 15.73 -7.32 -4.75
C ALA A 4 16.71 -8.29 -4.07
N THR A 5 16.32 -8.80 -2.90
CA THR A 5 17.07 -9.84 -2.19
C THR A 5 16.54 -11.19 -2.60
N VAL A 6 17.43 -12.11 -3.00
CA VAL A 6 17.09 -13.48 -3.41
C VAL A 6 17.73 -14.46 -2.44
N TYR A 7 16.94 -15.38 -1.92
CA TYR A 7 17.37 -16.42 -0.99
C TYR A 7 17.56 -17.75 -1.73
N HIS A 8 18.34 -18.66 -1.14
CA HIS A 8 18.71 -19.94 -1.77
C HIS A 8 17.54 -20.92 -1.91
N ASP A 9 16.45 -20.70 -1.18
CA ASP A 9 15.20 -21.48 -1.20
C ASP A 9 14.19 -20.97 -2.24
N GLY A 10 14.54 -19.90 -2.97
CA GLY A 10 13.70 -19.29 -3.99
C GLY A 10 12.82 -18.14 -3.47
N LEU A 11 12.91 -17.76 -2.20
CA LEU A 11 12.24 -16.56 -1.70
C LEU A 11 12.86 -15.31 -2.33
N VAL A 12 12.02 -14.39 -2.81
CA VAL A 12 12.44 -13.09 -3.35
C VAL A 12 11.74 -11.99 -2.59
N VAL A 13 12.52 -11.09 -1.97
CA VAL A 13 12.01 -9.92 -1.26
C VAL A 13 12.35 -8.65 -2.04
N TRP A 14 11.31 -7.89 -2.40
CA TRP A 14 11.46 -6.64 -3.14
C TRP A 14 10.70 -5.51 -2.45
N GLN A 15 11.44 -4.48 -2.01
CA GLN A 15 10.92 -3.35 -1.24
C GLN A 15 11.41 -2.02 -1.87
N PRO A 16 10.83 -1.58 -2.99
CA PRO A 16 11.17 -0.29 -3.58
C PRO A 16 10.63 0.87 -2.72
N PRO A 17 11.37 1.99 -2.60
CA PRO A 17 10.79 3.21 -2.07
C PRO A 17 9.76 3.77 -3.07
N ALA A 18 8.61 4.22 -2.58
CA ALA A 18 7.56 4.80 -3.39
C ALA A 18 6.80 5.88 -2.63
N VAL A 19 6.35 6.90 -3.35
CA VAL A 19 5.44 7.93 -2.82
C VAL A 19 4.05 7.62 -3.35
N TYR A 20 3.13 7.26 -2.45
CA TYR A 20 1.75 6.96 -2.79
C TYR A 20 0.88 8.19 -2.53
N LYS A 21 -0.01 8.51 -3.47
CA LYS A 21 -1.05 9.54 -3.31
C LYS A 21 -2.40 8.87 -3.43
N SER A 22 -3.14 8.77 -2.33
CA SER A 22 -4.52 8.29 -2.31
C SER A 22 -5.50 9.44 -2.52
N SER A 23 -6.65 9.14 -3.13
CA SER A 23 -7.82 10.01 -3.07
C SER A 23 -8.75 9.50 -1.96
N CYS A 24 -9.09 10.35 -1.00
CA CYS A 24 -10.05 10.05 0.07
C CYS A 24 -11.05 11.21 0.23
N ALA A 25 -12.23 10.89 0.75
CA ALA A 25 -13.20 11.91 1.15
C ALA A 25 -12.75 12.54 2.48
N ILE A 26 -12.88 13.86 2.57
CA ILE A 26 -12.50 14.64 3.76
C ILE A 26 -13.78 15.13 4.42
N ASP A 27 -13.90 14.89 5.71
CA ASP A 27 -15.01 15.37 6.54
C ASP A 27 -14.57 16.52 7.43
N VAL A 28 -15.14 17.71 7.25
CA VAL A 28 -14.73 18.94 7.93
C VAL A 28 -15.71 19.37 9.03
N GLU A 29 -16.54 18.45 9.55
CA GLU A 29 -17.55 18.76 10.57
C GLU A 29 -16.97 19.37 11.86
N PHE A 30 -15.77 18.94 12.30
CA PHE A 30 -15.17 19.32 13.59
C PHE A 30 -13.85 20.09 13.48
N PHE A 31 -13.63 20.79 12.37
CA PHE A 31 -12.40 21.57 12.15
C PHE A 31 -12.08 22.52 13.33
N PRO A 32 -10.84 22.59 13.85
CA PRO A 32 -9.60 21.95 13.37
C PRO A 32 -9.25 20.60 14.02
N TYR A 33 -10.20 19.96 14.72
CA TYR A 33 -9.99 18.71 15.46
C TYR A 33 -10.67 17.50 14.80
N ASP A 34 -10.92 17.58 13.51
CA ASP A 34 -11.46 16.50 12.70
C ASP A 34 -10.48 15.34 12.55
N VAL A 35 -11.02 14.13 12.36
CA VAL A 35 -10.24 12.90 12.16
C VAL A 35 -10.49 12.39 10.75
N GLN A 36 -9.42 12.12 10.01
CA GLN A 36 -9.51 11.64 8.64
C GLN A 36 -9.09 10.16 8.52
N THR A 37 -9.89 9.37 7.81
CA THR A 37 -9.60 7.96 7.51
C THR A 37 -9.41 7.78 6.00
N CYS A 38 -8.17 7.63 5.57
CA CYS A 38 -7.82 7.44 4.15
C CYS A 38 -7.33 6.01 3.90
N VAL A 39 -7.88 5.36 2.87
CA VAL A 39 -7.57 3.96 2.54
C VAL A 39 -6.75 3.90 1.26
N LEU A 40 -5.58 3.25 1.33
CA LEU A 40 -4.79 2.91 0.16
C LEU A 40 -5.19 1.51 -0.34
N LYS A 41 -5.66 1.41 -1.59
CA LYS A 41 -5.96 0.12 -2.24
C LYS A 41 -4.78 -0.28 -3.12
N LEU A 42 -4.08 -1.35 -2.73
CA LEU A 42 -2.99 -1.95 -3.48
C LEU A 42 -3.45 -3.28 -4.07
N GLY A 43 -3.05 -3.56 -5.31
CA GLY A 43 -3.40 -4.80 -5.98
C GLY A 43 -2.70 -4.96 -7.32
N SER A 44 -2.75 -6.18 -7.85
CA SER A 44 -2.29 -6.48 -9.20
C SER A 44 -3.22 -5.84 -10.22
N TRP A 45 -2.64 -5.27 -11.28
CA TRP A 45 -3.41 -4.71 -12.39
C TRP A 45 -3.84 -5.77 -13.41
N THR A 46 -2.96 -6.75 -13.66
CA THR A 46 -3.11 -7.71 -14.77
C THR A 46 -3.55 -9.11 -14.34
N TYR A 47 -3.41 -9.43 -13.06
CA TYR A 47 -3.72 -10.76 -12.52
C TYR A 47 -4.83 -10.65 -11.47
N ASP A 48 -5.78 -11.58 -11.55
CA ASP A 48 -6.80 -11.78 -10.53
C ASP A 48 -6.24 -12.46 -9.27
N GLY A 49 -7.06 -12.54 -8.23
CA GLY A 49 -6.70 -13.16 -6.95
C GLY A 49 -6.49 -14.67 -6.98
N PHE A 50 -6.90 -15.37 -8.05
CA PHE A 50 -6.62 -16.80 -8.20
C PHE A 50 -5.20 -17.05 -8.73
N LYS A 51 -4.65 -16.07 -9.46
CA LYS A 51 -3.29 -16.15 -10.02
C LYS A 51 -2.25 -15.49 -9.11
N VAL A 52 -2.58 -14.34 -8.52
CA VAL A 52 -1.68 -13.60 -7.65
C VAL A 52 -2.43 -13.15 -6.40
N ASN A 53 -2.08 -13.74 -5.27
CA ASN A 53 -2.60 -13.31 -3.99
C ASN A 53 -1.74 -12.17 -3.43
N SER A 54 -2.35 -11.01 -3.18
CA SER A 54 -1.69 -9.85 -2.57
C SER A 54 -2.02 -9.82 -1.08
N TYR A 55 -1.03 -10.01 -0.22
CA TYR A 55 -1.22 -9.85 1.22
C TYR A 55 -1.17 -8.36 1.59
N SER A 56 -2.04 -7.94 2.51
CA SER A 56 -2.03 -6.57 3.02
C SER A 56 -0.72 -6.29 3.76
N LEU A 57 0.08 -5.36 3.24
CA LEU A 57 1.16 -4.76 4.00
C LEU A 57 0.57 -3.53 4.71
N LEU A 58 0.66 -3.48 6.03
CA LEU A 58 0.26 -2.28 6.79
C LEU A 58 1.18 -1.13 6.37
N VAL A 59 0.70 -0.25 5.48
CA VAL A 59 1.33 1.04 5.22
C VAL A 59 0.81 1.99 6.29
N GLY A 60 1.71 2.53 7.11
CA GLY A 60 1.35 3.41 8.22
C GLY A 60 0.45 4.55 7.76
N LEU A 61 -0.59 4.82 8.55
CA LEU A 61 -1.43 6.01 8.41
C LEU A 61 -0.51 7.24 8.50
N ALA A 62 -0.57 8.10 7.49
CA ALA A 62 0.07 9.40 7.57
C ALA A 62 -0.67 10.25 8.61
N GLN A 63 0.11 10.95 9.44
CA GLN A 63 -0.37 11.99 10.34
C GLN A 63 -0.96 13.16 9.56
#